data_AF-A0A973QVD5-F1
#
_entry.id   AF-A0A973QVD5-F1
#
_cell.length_a   1.000
_cell.length_b   1.000
_cell.length_c   1.000
_cell.angle_alpha   90.00
_cell.angle_beta   90.00
_cell.angle_gamma   90.00
#
_symmetry.space_group_name_H-M   'P 1'
#
loop_
_entity.id
_entity.type
_entity.pdbx_description
1 polymer ?
#
loop_
_entity_poly.entity_id
_entity_poly.type
_entity_poly.pdbx_seq_one_letter_code
_entity_poly.pdbx_strand_id
1 'polypeptide(L)'
;MTNAETAEDRRDDEIRPTPGPATPAEWDELIADWDEMRHGYYLGDAQATVLKCAKNLEASVAAGGAGSETALWTLGLVLIGPYVIYARPDAAAEARVMEAMGAVERALGQASCEHEEHPCDDAPFDEELDNFRYVLEMLAHPERDADHEAALADEENWPDEEGAQSWYEGRMTREIWTCPRNLAGFANAFPG
;
A
#
# COMPACT_ATOMS: atom_id res chain seq x y z
N MET A 1 -18.48 61.99 9.06
CA MET A 1 -18.73 61.56 7.67
C MET A 1 -17.44 60.90 7.19
N THR A 2 -17.16 59.65 7.62
CA THR A 2 -17.29 58.40 6.83
C THR A 2 -16.57 58.50 5.49
N ASN A 3 -15.34 58.00 5.36
CA ASN A 3 -14.93 56.64 4.92
C ASN A 3 -14.03 56.87 3.67
N ALA A 4 -12.95 56.16 3.38
CA ALA A 4 -12.69 54.75 3.59
C ALA A 4 -11.19 54.48 3.79
N GLU A 5 -10.88 53.70 4.82
CA GLU A 5 -9.63 52.96 4.92
C GLU A 5 -9.74 51.76 3.99
N THR A 6 -8.91 51.72 2.96
CA THR A 6 -8.74 50.54 2.13
C THR A 6 -7.92 49.54 2.93
N ALA A 7 -8.62 48.67 3.67
CA ALA A 7 -8.06 47.46 4.22
C ALA A 7 -7.68 46.55 3.04
N GLU A 8 -6.38 46.50 2.71
CA GLU A 8 -5.84 45.44 1.87
C GLU A 8 -5.97 44.13 2.66
N ASP A 9 -7.07 43.43 2.37
CA ASP A 9 -7.33 42.01 2.64
C ASP A 9 -6.22 41.17 1.96
N ARG A 10 -5.04 41.18 2.58
CA ARG A 10 -3.95 40.25 2.26
C ARG A 10 -4.38 38.92 2.83
N ARG A 11 -5.18 38.19 2.05
CA ARG A 11 -5.42 36.77 2.25
C ARG A 11 -4.06 36.11 2.31
N ASP A 12 -3.64 35.74 3.51
CA ASP A 12 -2.69 34.66 3.72
C ASP A 12 -3.33 33.43 3.08
N ASP A 13 -3.01 33.25 1.80
CA ASP A 13 -3.06 31.96 1.13
C ASP A 13 -1.96 31.14 1.81
N GLU A 14 -2.24 30.66 3.03
CA GLU A 14 -1.49 29.58 3.65
C GLU A 14 -1.60 28.42 2.67
N ILE A 15 -0.58 28.32 1.81
CA ILE A 15 -0.25 27.11 1.08
C ILE A 15 -0.26 26.01 2.14
N ARG A 16 -1.37 25.26 2.22
CA ARG A 16 -1.40 24.07 3.07
C ARG A 16 -0.19 23.27 2.64
N PRO A 17 0.76 22.99 3.55
CA PRO A 17 1.89 22.18 3.19
C PRO A 17 1.31 20.90 2.60
N THR A 18 1.70 20.59 1.37
CA THR A 18 1.40 19.30 0.77
C THR A 18 1.85 18.27 1.80
N PRO A 19 0.98 17.36 2.25
CA PRO A 19 1.38 16.35 3.22
C PRO A 19 2.68 15.71 2.73
N GLY A 20 3.70 15.69 3.59
CA GLY A 20 4.91 14.96 3.30
C GLY A 20 4.58 13.46 3.13
N PRO A 21 5.51 12.68 2.57
CA PRO A 21 5.36 11.23 2.53
C PRO A 21 5.14 10.70 3.96
N ALA A 22 4.30 9.68 4.11
CA ALA A 22 4.05 9.05 5.40
C ALA A 22 5.35 8.49 6.01
N THR A 23 5.49 8.69 7.32
CA THR A 23 6.62 8.20 8.11
C THR A 23 6.50 6.70 8.39
N PRO A 24 7.60 5.99 8.74
CA PRO A 24 7.53 4.56 9.04
C PRO A 24 6.54 4.21 10.15
N ALA A 25 6.44 5.02 11.20
CA ALA A 25 5.47 4.79 12.28
C ALA A 25 4.00 4.95 11.82
N GLU A 26 3.72 5.89 10.91
CA GLU A 26 2.38 6.03 10.32
C GLU A 26 2.05 4.84 9.41
N TRP A 27 3.06 4.24 8.77
CA TRP A 27 2.89 2.99 8.04
C TRP A 27 2.66 1.80 8.96
N ASP A 28 3.38 1.69 10.07
CA ASP A 28 3.19 0.62 11.07
C ASP A 28 1.75 0.58 11.58
N GLU A 29 1.20 1.73 11.96
CA GLU A 29 -0.19 1.86 12.42
C GLU A 29 -1.17 1.42 11.32
N LEU A 30 -0.93 1.85 10.08
CA LEU A 30 -1.82 1.53 8.96
C LEU A 30 -1.73 0.07 8.52
N ILE A 31 -0.54 -0.54 8.58
CA ILE A 31 -0.34 -1.95 8.30
C ILE A 31 -1.07 -2.81 9.33
N ALA A 32 -1.00 -2.41 10.61
CA ALA A 32 -1.79 -3.06 11.66
C ALA A 32 -3.30 -2.96 11.35
N ASP A 33 -3.81 -1.76 11.04
CA ASP A 33 -5.21 -1.53 10.67
C ASP A 33 -5.66 -2.41 9.48
N TRP A 34 -4.82 -2.54 8.44
CA TRP A 34 -5.09 -3.43 7.30
C TRP A 34 -5.17 -4.89 7.70
N ASP A 35 -4.25 -5.34 8.54
CA ASP A 35 -4.26 -6.70 9.08
C ASP A 35 -5.53 -6.96 9.92
N GLU A 36 -5.94 -6.00 10.76
CA GLU A 36 -7.18 -6.11 11.53
C GLU A 36 -8.43 -6.16 10.64
N MET A 37 -8.48 -5.35 9.58
CA MET A 37 -9.60 -5.33 8.64
C MET A 37 -9.72 -6.64 7.87
N ARG A 38 -8.59 -7.19 7.39
CA ARG A 38 -8.53 -8.48 6.70
C ARG A 38 -9.12 -9.60 7.55
N HIS A 39 -8.77 -9.62 8.84
CA HIS A 39 -9.24 -10.63 9.78
C HIS A 39 -10.63 -10.33 10.37
N GLY A 40 -11.21 -9.17 10.08
CA GLY A 40 -12.56 -8.80 10.48
C GLY A 40 -12.72 -8.38 11.94
N TYR A 41 -11.63 -8.04 12.64
CA TYR A 41 -11.68 -7.53 14.03
C TYR A 41 -11.39 -6.03 14.16
N TYR A 42 -11.20 -5.33 13.05
CA TYR A 42 -11.02 -3.88 13.05
C TYR A 42 -12.20 -3.14 13.71
N LEU A 43 -11.90 -2.32 14.71
CA LEU A 43 -12.90 -1.57 15.49
C LEU A 43 -13.11 -0.13 15.00
N GLY A 44 -12.32 0.32 14.03
CA GLY A 44 -12.40 1.65 13.44
C GLY A 44 -13.46 1.79 12.35
N ASP A 45 -13.43 2.94 11.67
CA ASP A 45 -14.28 3.20 10.51
C ASP A 45 -13.62 2.62 9.24
N ALA A 46 -13.86 1.32 9.00
CA ALA A 46 -13.27 0.60 7.89
C ALA A 46 -13.60 1.23 6.52
N GLN A 47 -14.82 1.76 6.36
CA GLN A 47 -15.25 2.42 5.13
C GLN A 47 -14.39 3.67 4.88
N ALA A 48 -14.26 4.54 5.89
CA ALA A 48 -13.45 5.75 5.78
C ALA A 48 -11.97 5.41 5.53
N THR A 49 -11.44 4.38 6.17
CA THR A 49 -10.06 3.92 5.98
C THR A 49 -9.83 3.42 4.55
N VAL A 50 -10.72 2.56 4.02
CA VAL A 50 -10.64 2.07 2.63
C VAL A 50 -10.68 3.23 1.63
N LEU A 51 -11.59 4.18 1.80
CA LEU A 51 -11.70 5.36 0.92
C LEU A 51 -10.44 6.24 0.99
N LYS A 52 -9.86 6.41 2.18
CA LYS A 52 -8.60 7.14 2.37
C LYS A 52 -7.45 6.44 1.64
N CYS A 53 -7.36 5.11 1.74
CA CYS A 53 -6.34 4.32 1.05
C CYS A 53 -6.45 4.46 -0.47
N ALA A 54 -7.66 4.30 -1.04
CA ALA A 54 -7.88 4.47 -2.47
C ALA A 54 -7.50 5.87 -2.98
N LYS A 55 -7.83 6.92 -2.19
CA LYS A 55 -7.45 8.29 -2.51
C LYS A 55 -5.94 8.51 -2.51
N ASN A 56 -5.23 7.95 -1.51
CA ASN A 56 -3.78 8.09 -1.42
C ASN A 56 -3.06 7.30 -2.53
N LEU A 57 -3.57 6.12 -2.90
CA LEU A 57 -3.04 5.36 -4.03
C LEU A 57 -3.10 6.17 -5.34
N GLU A 58 -4.23 6.82 -5.62
CA GLU A 58 -4.30 7.65 -6.82
C GLU A 58 -3.36 8.85 -6.78
N ALA A 59 -3.23 9.48 -5.61
CA ALA A 59 -2.31 10.59 -5.44
C ALA A 59 -0.86 10.16 -5.66
N SER A 60 -0.45 9.00 -5.15
CA SER A 60 0.91 8.46 -5.33
C SER A 60 1.19 8.09 -6.79
N VAL A 61 0.24 7.44 -7.47
CA VAL A 61 0.33 7.16 -8.91
C VAL A 61 0.48 8.45 -9.73
N ALA A 62 -0.32 9.47 -9.43
CA ALA A 62 -0.28 10.76 -10.12
C ALA A 62 1.02 11.54 -9.87
N ALA A 63 1.67 11.34 -8.72
CA ALA A 63 2.87 12.08 -8.33
C ALA A 63 4.17 11.56 -8.97
N GLY A 64 4.22 10.30 -9.40
CA GLY A 64 5.48 9.76 -9.93
C GLY A 64 5.49 8.33 -10.46
N GLY A 65 4.35 7.64 -10.56
CA GLY A 65 4.32 6.24 -10.99
C GLY A 65 4.95 5.29 -9.97
N ALA A 66 5.63 4.24 -10.44
CA ALA A 66 6.16 3.17 -9.59
C ALA A 66 7.18 3.71 -8.57
N GLY A 67 6.99 3.34 -7.31
CA GLY A 67 7.83 3.74 -6.18
C GLY A 67 7.31 3.14 -4.88
N SER A 68 8.10 3.20 -3.80
CA SER A 68 7.78 2.52 -2.54
C SER A 68 6.44 2.91 -1.95
N GLU A 69 6.05 4.19 -2.04
CA GLU A 69 4.74 4.64 -1.55
C GLU A 69 3.59 4.07 -2.38
N THR A 70 3.69 4.10 -3.72
CA THR A 70 2.71 3.46 -4.61
C THR A 70 2.62 1.96 -4.33
N ALA A 71 3.75 1.30 -4.07
CA ALA A 71 3.80 -0.12 -3.70
C ALA A 71 3.09 -0.40 -2.37
N LEU A 72 3.40 0.37 -1.32
CA LEU A 72 2.74 0.25 0.00
C LEU A 72 1.22 0.40 -0.11
N TRP A 73 0.74 1.43 -0.81
CA TRP A 73 -0.69 1.62 -1.03
C TRP A 73 -1.35 0.51 -1.84
N THR A 74 -0.68 0.05 -2.92
CA THR A 74 -1.21 -1.02 -3.79
C THR A 74 -1.31 -2.34 -3.02
N LEU A 75 -0.21 -2.75 -2.37
CA LEU A 75 -0.13 -4.01 -1.64
C LEU A 75 -1.01 -4.00 -0.37
N GLY A 76 -1.16 -2.85 0.29
CA GLY A 76 -2.10 -2.69 1.40
C GLY A 76 -3.55 -2.86 0.97
N LEU A 77 -3.93 -2.33 -0.20
CA LEU A 77 -5.26 -2.57 -0.77
C LEU A 77 -5.45 -4.04 -1.13
N VAL A 78 -4.44 -4.71 -1.71
CA VAL A 78 -4.48 -6.16 -1.97
C VAL A 78 -4.70 -6.94 -0.68
N LEU A 79 -3.98 -6.61 0.40
CA LEU A 79 -4.11 -7.24 1.71
C LEU A 79 -5.56 -7.18 2.23
N ILE A 80 -6.23 -6.03 2.10
CA ILE A 80 -7.63 -5.86 2.51
C ILE A 80 -8.65 -6.20 1.42
N GLY A 81 -8.20 -6.74 0.27
CA GLY A 81 -9.08 -7.13 -0.83
C GLY A 81 -10.22 -8.07 -0.42
N PRO A 82 -9.95 -9.14 0.35
CA PRO A 82 -11.01 -10.00 0.86
C PRO A 82 -12.06 -9.26 1.69
N TYR A 83 -11.65 -8.28 2.50
CA TYR A 83 -12.57 -7.42 3.24
C TYR A 83 -13.44 -6.58 2.29
N VAL A 84 -12.82 -5.89 1.32
CA VAL A 84 -13.52 -5.03 0.37
C VAL A 84 -14.56 -5.82 -0.43
N ILE A 85 -14.23 -7.04 -0.85
CA ILE A 85 -15.04 -7.82 -1.80
C ILE A 85 -16.13 -8.64 -1.09
N TYR A 86 -15.79 -9.28 0.04
CA TYR A 86 -16.69 -10.21 0.72
C TYR A 86 -17.41 -9.60 1.90
N ALA A 87 -16.75 -8.75 2.69
CA ALA A 87 -17.40 -8.06 3.82
C ALA A 87 -18.18 -6.82 3.37
N ARG A 88 -17.85 -6.28 2.18
CA ARG A 88 -18.55 -5.17 1.49
C ARG A 88 -18.75 -3.95 2.40
N PRO A 89 -17.69 -3.15 2.65
CA PRO A 89 -17.81 -1.91 3.42
C PRO A 89 -18.94 -1.01 2.87
N ASP A 90 -18.98 -0.85 1.54
CA ASP A 90 -20.15 -0.53 0.70
C ASP A 90 -19.73 -0.50 -0.78
N ALA A 91 -20.69 -0.32 -1.70
CA ALA A 91 -20.44 -0.31 -3.14
C ALA A 91 -19.66 0.90 -3.67
N ALA A 92 -19.71 2.05 -2.98
CA ALA A 92 -18.96 3.24 -3.38
C ALA A 92 -17.48 3.09 -3.00
N ALA A 93 -17.18 2.53 -1.83
CA ALA A 93 -15.82 2.19 -1.40
C ALA A 93 -15.19 1.15 -2.34
N GLU A 94 -15.94 0.08 -2.67
CA GLU A 94 -15.51 -0.94 -3.63
C GLU A 94 -15.19 -0.31 -5.00
N ALA A 95 -16.13 0.43 -5.59
CA ALA A 95 -15.91 1.10 -6.88
C ALA A 95 -14.69 2.04 -6.85
N ARG A 96 -14.46 2.71 -5.72
CA ARG A 96 -13.34 3.62 -5.56
C ARG A 96 -11.99 2.91 -5.48
N VAL A 97 -11.94 1.73 -4.86
CA VAL A 97 -10.76 0.86 -4.87
C VAL A 97 -10.49 0.34 -6.28
N MET A 98 -11.52 -0.14 -6.98
CA MET A 98 -11.38 -0.61 -8.37
C MET A 98 -10.85 0.48 -9.31
N GLU A 99 -11.32 1.73 -9.15
CA GLU A 99 -10.82 2.87 -9.92
C GLU A 99 -9.33 3.13 -9.65
N ALA A 100 -8.92 3.10 -8.38
CA ALA A 100 -7.54 3.32 -7.95
C ALA A 100 -6.61 2.19 -8.43
N MET A 101 -7.00 0.93 -8.29
CA MET A 101 -6.25 -0.22 -8.80
C MET A 101 -6.14 -0.17 -10.34
N GLY A 102 -7.22 0.19 -11.02
CA GLY A 102 -7.17 0.43 -12.47
C GLY A 102 -6.25 1.59 -12.85
N ALA A 103 -6.06 2.60 -12.00
CA ALA A 103 -5.10 3.67 -12.26
C ALA A 103 -3.65 3.17 -12.18
N VAL A 104 -3.35 2.26 -11.25
CA VAL A 104 -2.05 1.58 -11.16
C VAL A 104 -1.79 0.76 -12.42
N GLU A 105 -2.75 -0.08 -12.83
CA GLU A 105 -2.63 -0.92 -14.03
C GLU A 105 -2.40 -0.08 -15.29
N ARG A 106 -3.17 0.99 -15.49
CA ARG A 106 -2.97 1.90 -16.64
C ARG A 106 -1.63 2.62 -16.62
N ALA A 107 -1.16 3.02 -15.44
CA ALA A 107 0.09 3.76 -15.31
C ALA A 107 1.33 2.87 -15.47
N LEU A 108 1.26 1.63 -14.98
CA LEU A 108 2.43 0.76 -14.82
C LEU A 108 2.42 -0.48 -15.73
N GLY A 109 1.27 -0.88 -16.26
CA GLY A 109 1.10 -2.15 -16.99
C GLY A 109 1.89 -2.27 -18.30
N GLN A 110 2.41 -1.16 -18.83
CA GLN A 110 3.27 -1.15 -20.02
C GLN A 110 4.74 -0.86 -19.71
N ALA A 111 5.10 -0.61 -18.45
CA ALA A 111 6.47 -0.37 -18.06
C ALA A 111 7.28 -1.67 -18.14
N SER A 112 8.41 -1.64 -18.84
CA SER A 112 9.35 -2.76 -18.88
C SER A 112 10.19 -2.81 -17.61
N CYS A 113 10.49 -4.02 -17.15
CA CYS A 113 11.45 -4.32 -16.09
C CYS A 113 12.42 -5.40 -16.58
N GLU A 114 13.59 -5.49 -15.93
CA GLU A 114 14.62 -6.47 -16.25
C GLU A 114 14.59 -7.70 -15.32
N HIS A 115 13.69 -7.73 -14.34
CA HIS A 115 13.54 -8.84 -13.41
C HIS A 115 13.07 -10.11 -14.16
N GLU A 116 13.73 -11.23 -13.90
CA GLU A 116 13.41 -12.51 -14.55
C GLU A 116 12.11 -13.13 -14.02
N GLU A 117 11.78 -12.86 -12.76
CA GLU A 117 10.62 -13.41 -12.05
C GLU A 117 9.81 -12.31 -11.35
N HIS A 118 8.51 -12.57 -11.20
CA HIS A 118 7.53 -11.62 -10.67
C HIS A 118 6.58 -12.32 -9.71
N PRO A 119 6.56 -11.96 -8.41
CA PRO A 119 5.59 -12.48 -7.45
C PRO A 119 4.13 -12.40 -7.92
N CYS A 120 3.76 -11.40 -8.72
CA CYS A 120 2.40 -11.30 -9.25
C CYS A 120 2.01 -12.41 -10.24
N ASP A 121 2.99 -13.14 -10.81
CA ASP A 121 2.74 -14.20 -11.80
C ASP A 121 2.44 -15.56 -11.13
N ASP A 122 2.90 -15.76 -9.89
CA ASP A 122 2.84 -17.06 -9.18
C ASP A 122 1.78 -17.12 -8.07
N ALA A 123 1.22 -15.99 -7.64
CA ALA A 123 0.45 -15.89 -6.39
C ALA A 123 -1.01 -16.40 -6.48
N PRO A 124 -1.39 -17.52 -5.83
CA PRO A 124 -2.76 -17.70 -5.37
C PRO A 124 -3.01 -16.82 -4.13
N PHE A 125 -3.91 -15.85 -4.25
CA PHE A 125 -4.15 -14.79 -3.26
C PHE A 125 -4.43 -15.28 -1.83
N ASP A 126 -5.07 -16.42 -1.59
CA ASP A 126 -5.58 -16.71 -0.24
C ASP A 126 -4.52 -17.18 0.78
N GLU A 127 -3.55 -18.02 0.37
CA GLU A 127 -2.51 -18.55 1.29
C GLU A 127 -1.30 -17.61 1.41
N GLU A 128 -1.05 -16.75 0.42
CA GLU A 128 0.11 -15.86 0.41
C GLU A 128 -0.12 -14.49 1.06
N LEU A 129 -1.38 -14.11 1.29
CA LEU A 129 -1.72 -12.82 1.91
C LEU A 129 -1.21 -12.69 3.36
N ASP A 130 -1.01 -13.79 4.08
CA ASP A 130 -0.38 -13.76 5.42
C ASP A 130 1.04 -13.17 5.36
N ASN A 131 1.74 -13.39 4.24
CA ASN A 131 3.10 -12.89 4.05
C ASN A 131 3.14 -11.42 3.62
N PHE A 132 2.03 -10.86 3.12
CA PHE A 132 1.99 -9.48 2.62
C PHE A 132 2.23 -8.46 3.73
N ARG A 133 1.85 -8.78 4.97
CA ARG A 133 2.16 -7.92 6.12
C ARG A 133 3.68 -7.69 6.25
N TYR A 134 4.47 -8.75 6.19
CA TYR A 134 5.93 -8.63 6.29
C TYR A 134 6.54 -7.88 5.10
N VAL A 135 5.98 -8.04 3.91
CA VAL A 135 6.39 -7.27 2.72
C VAL A 135 6.14 -5.77 2.93
N LEU A 136 4.97 -5.41 3.47
CA LEU A 136 4.62 -4.02 3.75
C LEU A 136 5.55 -3.42 4.82
N GLU A 137 5.81 -4.14 5.90
CA GLU A 137 6.75 -3.71 6.96
C GLU A 137 8.16 -3.51 6.39
N MET A 138 8.66 -4.44 5.57
CA MET A 138 9.95 -4.30 4.89
C MET A 138 9.99 -3.03 4.01
N LEU A 139 8.93 -2.74 3.25
CA LEU A 139 8.85 -1.56 2.38
C LEU A 139 8.72 -0.24 3.15
N ALA A 140 8.03 -0.24 4.29
CA ALA A 140 7.83 0.91 5.16
C ALA A 140 9.12 1.32 5.88
N HIS A 141 10.05 0.37 6.05
CA HIS A 141 11.32 0.55 6.77
C HIS A 141 12.55 0.37 5.86
N PRO A 142 12.81 1.29 4.91
CA PRO A 142 13.97 1.18 4.02
C PRO A 142 15.32 1.23 4.75
N GLU A 143 15.36 1.71 5.98
CA GLU A 143 16.55 1.72 6.85
C GLU A 143 16.94 0.35 7.39
N ARG A 144 16.03 -0.63 7.35
CA ARG A 144 16.29 -2.01 7.78
C ARG A 144 16.94 -2.77 6.63
N ASP A 145 18.18 -3.21 6.80
CA ASP A 145 18.84 -4.09 5.83
C ASP A 145 18.50 -5.56 6.08
N ALA A 146 18.99 -6.44 5.22
CA ALA A 146 18.76 -7.88 5.34
C ALA A 146 19.28 -8.44 6.68
N ASP A 147 20.33 -7.85 7.25
CA ASP A 147 20.87 -8.25 8.56
C ASP A 147 19.92 -7.87 9.70
N HIS A 148 19.27 -6.70 9.61
CA HIS A 148 18.24 -6.27 10.54
C HIS A 148 16.97 -7.14 10.47
N GLU A 149 16.49 -7.42 9.26
CA GLU A 149 15.33 -8.30 9.05
C GLU A 149 15.62 -9.72 9.53
N ALA A 150 16.81 -10.26 9.26
CA ALA A 150 17.25 -11.56 9.76
C ALA A 150 17.37 -11.61 11.30
N ALA A 151 17.72 -10.49 11.94
CA ALA A 151 17.78 -10.40 13.40
C ALA A 151 16.40 -10.30 14.07
N LEU A 152 15.38 -9.77 13.38
CA LEU A 152 13.98 -9.78 13.83
C LEU A 152 13.32 -11.15 13.64
N ALA A 153 13.84 -11.97 12.72
CA ALA A 153 13.39 -13.32 12.44
C ALA A 153 13.86 -14.38 13.49
N ASP A 154 14.37 -13.96 14.65
CA ASP A 154 14.78 -14.86 15.75
C ASP A 154 13.65 -15.83 16.13
N GLU A 155 13.99 -17.10 16.32
CA GLU A 155 13.20 -18.34 16.11
C GLU A 155 11.82 -18.45 16.81
N GLU A 156 11.45 -17.56 17.73
CA GLU A 156 10.21 -17.67 18.52
C GLU A 156 8.94 -17.14 17.83
N ASN A 157 9.05 -16.33 16.78
CA ASN A 157 7.89 -15.69 16.12
C ASN A 157 7.73 -16.05 14.64
N TRP A 158 8.57 -16.94 14.12
CA TRP A 158 8.44 -17.42 12.74
C TRP A 158 7.48 -18.61 12.69
N PRO A 159 6.53 -18.66 11.74
CA PRO A 159 5.78 -19.89 11.49
C PRO A 159 6.78 -21.03 11.23
N ASP A 160 6.47 -22.20 11.75
CA ASP A 160 7.34 -23.36 11.79
C ASP A 160 8.05 -23.63 10.45
N GLU A 161 9.36 -23.77 10.61
CA GLU A 161 10.42 -24.01 9.63
C GLU A 161 10.04 -24.99 8.50
N GLU A 162 9.64 -24.47 7.34
CA GLU A 162 9.92 -25.05 6.02
C GLU A 162 9.49 -24.11 4.87
N GLY A 163 8.48 -23.26 5.09
CA GLY A 163 7.96 -22.34 4.06
C GLY A 163 8.62 -20.96 4.02
N ALA A 164 8.91 -20.38 5.17
CA ALA A 164 9.17 -18.95 5.26
C ALA A 164 10.67 -18.56 5.05
N GLN A 165 11.61 -19.50 5.18
CA GLN A 165 12.99 -19.32 4.67
C GLN A 165 13.02 -19.19 3.13
N SER A 166 12.06 -19.82 2.42
CA SER A 166 12.04 -19.81 0.94
C SER A 166 11.52 -18.51 0.31
N TRP A 167 10.79 -17.68 1.07
CA TRP A 167 10.16 -16.46 0.56
C TRP A 167 11.19 -15.32 0.44
N TYR A 168 12.07 -15.15 1.44
CA TYR A 168 13.11 -14.12 1.44
C TYR A 168 14.39 -14.51 0.67
N GLU A 169 14.74 -15.79 0.60
CA GLU A 169 15.94 -16.29 -0.08
C GLU A 169 15.79 -16.29 -1.61
N GLY A 170 15.71 -15.11 -2.22
CA GLY A 170 16.03 -14.92 -3.64
C GLY A 170 14.97 -14.24 -4.52
N ARG A 171 13.71 -14.14 -4.08
CA ARG A 171 12.61 -13.57 -4.90
C ARG A 171 12.08 -12.21 -4.41
N MET A 172 12.60 -11.68 -3.30
CA MET A 172 11.86 -10.69 -2.49
C MET A 172 12.66 -9.49 -2.00
N THR A 173 13.50 -8.94 -2.88
CA THR A 173 14.07 -7.62 -2.60
C THR A 173 12.99 -6.54 -2.68
N ARG A 174 13.19 -5.42 -1.98
CA ARG A 174 12.33 -4.22 -2.12
C ARG A 174 12.18 -3.79 -3.57
N GLU A 175 13.24 -3.93 -4.36
CA GLU A 175 13.24 -3.62 -5.78
C GLU A 175 12.25 -4.48 -6.58
N ILE A 176 12.22 -5.79 -6.33
CA ILE A 176 11.25 -6.69 -6.98
C ILE A 176 9.83 -6.31 -6.55
N TRP A 177 9.57 -6.08 -5.27
CA TRP A 177 8.23 -5.72 -4.79
C TRP A 177 7.72 -4.36 -5.24
N THR A 178 8.62 -3.44 -5.59
CA THR A 178 8.28 -2.12 -6.15
C THR A 178 8.26 -2.12 -7.69
N CYS A 179 8.56 -3.25 -8.32
CA CYS A 179 8.58 -3.39 -9.78
C CYS A 179 7.22 -3.01 -10.39
N PRO A 180 7.20 -2.17 -11.45
CA PRO A 180 5.96 -1.77 -12.11
C PRO A 180 5.07 -2.94 -12.56
N ARG A 181 5.69 -4.03 -13.05
CA ARG A 181 4.98 -5.23 -13.48
C ARG A 181 4.28 -5.93 -12.32
N ASN A 182 4.92 -6.03 -11.16
CA ASN A 182 4.30 -6.59 -9.96
C ASN A 182 3.12 -5.75 -9.51
N LEU A 183 3.30 -4.43 -9.39
CA LEU A 183 2.23 -3.53 -8.95
C LEU A 183 1.04 -3.58 -9.92
N ALA A 184 1.28 -3.57 -11.23
CA ALA A 184 0.22 -3.70 -12.22
C ALA A 184 -0.45 -5.09 -12.19
N GLY A 185 0.32 -6.16 -12.01
CA GLY A 185 -0.19 -7.53 -11.94
C GLY A 185 -1.11 -7.72 -10.73
N PHE A 186 -0.68 -7.30 -9.54
CA PHE A 186 -1.51 -7.32 -8.34
C PHE A 186 -2.74 -6.42 -8.46
N ALA A 187 -2.59 -5.23 -9.05
CA ALA A 187 -3.70 -4.32 -9.26
C ALA A 187 -4.75 -4.90 -10.23
N ASN A 188 -4.32 -5.59 -11.28
CA ASN A 188 -5.21 -6.23 -12.26
C ASN A 188 -5.89 -7.48 -11.70
N ALA A 189 -5.22 -8.20 -10.81
CA ALA A 189 -5.75 -9.41 -10.20
C ALA A 189 -6.71 -9.13 -9.03
N PHE A 190 -6.79 -7.88 -8.58
CA PHE A 190 -7.79 -7.43 -7.62
C PHE A 190 -9.21 -7.68 -8.20
N PRO A 191 -9.99 -8.60 -7.62
CA PRO A 191 -11.26 -9.01 -8.22
C PRO A 191 -12.23 -7.83 -8.28
N GLY A 192 -12.78 -7.58 -9.48
CA GLY A 192 -13.90 -6.67 -9.73
C GLY A 192 -15.22 -7.39 -9.98
#